data_AF-A0A290S6J0-F1
#
_entry.id   AF-A0A290S6J0-F1
#
_cell.length_a   1.000
_cell.length_b   1.000
_cell.length_c   1.000
_cell.angle_alpha   90.00
_cell.angle_beta   90.00
_cell.angle_gamma   90.00
#
_symmetry.space_group_name_H-M   'P 1'
#
loop_
_entity.id
_entity.type
_entity.pdbx_description
1 polymer ?
#
loop_
_entity_poly.entity_id
_entity_poly.type
_entity_poly.pdbx_seq_one_letter_code
_entity_poly.pdbx_strand_id
1 'polypeptide(L)'
;MSLFIDKDKSTTLDDDELLLSTFEDVHEADTLEYPRSAITFRPDGSLNGFQNGTFIYCPNSDKADLEGLALSVSQTGRIRIKSTDKCQKK
;
A
#
# COMPACT_ATOMS: atom_id res chain seq x y z
N MET A 1 -3.13 8.23 9.59
CA MET A 1 -2.42 8.26 8.29
C MET A 1 -3.07 9.30 7.37
N SER A 2 -2.29 9.97 6.50
CA SER A 2 -2.78 11.10 5.68
C SER A 2 -2.47 10.92 4.20
N LEU A 3 -3.35 11.41 3.33
CA LEU A 3 -3.14 11.54 1.88
C LEU A 3 -3.15 13.02 1.51
N PHE A 4 -2.10 13.49 0.85
CA PHE A 4 -1.91 14.91 0.53
C PHE A 4 -1.14 15.12 -0.77
N ILE A 5 -1.17 16.35 -1.30
CA ILE A 5 -0.33 16.77 -2.43
C ILE A 5 0.99 17.27 -1.88
N ASP A 6 2.03 16.48 -2.06
CA ASP A 6 3.41 16.82 -1.72
C ASP A 6 4.03 17.71 -2.82
N LYS A 7 4.20 19.00 -2.56
CA LYS A 7 4.68 19.98 -3.56
C LYS A 7 6.19 20.05 -3.61
N ASP A 8 6.85 19.86 -2.48
CA ASP A 8 8.29 20.07 -2.30
C ASP A 8 9.08 18.75 -2.32
N LYS A 9 8.38 17.61 -2.33
CA LYS A 9 8.88 16.23 -2.34
C LYS A 9 9.50 15.80 -1.02
N SER A 10 9.10 16.41 0.09
CA SER A 10 9.60 16.12 1.43
C SER A 10 9.06 14.81 2.01
N THR A 11 7.96 14.27 1.46
CA THR A 11 7.19 13.13 2.01
C THR A 11 6.55 13.41 3.38
N THR A 12 6.51 14.67 3.80
CA THR A 12 5.89 15.14 5.05
C THR A 12 4.80 16.15 4.73
N LEU A 13 3.72 16.15 5.51
CA LEU A 13 2.63 17.11 5.33
C LEU A 13 3.02 18.44 5.98
N ASP A 14 3.13 19.49 5.15
CA ASP A 14 3.42 20.86 5.59
C ASP A 14 2.19 21.78 5.50
N ASP A 15 2.28 22.98 6.10
CA ASP A 15 1.16 23.92 6.26
C ASP A 15 0.60 24.48 4.94
N ASP A 16 1.38 24.51 3.87
CA ASP A 16 0.97 25.02 2.55
C ASP A 16 0.51 23.92 1.57
N GLU A 17 0.45 22.67 2.04
CA GLU A 17 0.06 21.51 1.25
C GLU A 17 -1.43 21.18 1.35
N LEU A 18 -1.95 20.52 0.31
CA LEU A 18 -3.36 20.14 0.27
C LEU A 18 -3.55 18.76 0.88
N LEU A 19 -4.07 18.70 2.10
CA LEU A 19 -4.62 17.48 2.69
C LEU A 19 -5.88 17.04 1.92
N LEU A 20 -5.82 15.87 1.31
CA LEU A 20 -6.92 15.29 0.53
C LEU A 20 -7.82 14.41 1.41
N SER A 21 -7.24 13.65 2.33
CA SER A 21 -7.97 12.74 3.22
C SER A 21 -7.12 12.31 4.41
N THR A 22 -7.79 11.91 5.49
CA THR A 22 -7.20 11.25 6.66
C THR A 22 -7.82 9.88 6.85
N PHE A 23 -7.03 8.94 7.35
CA PHE A 23 -7.43 7.57 7.65
C PHE A 23 -6.93 7.21 9.05
N GLU A 24 -7.61 6.26 9.68
CA GLU A 24 -7.10 5.65 10.91
C GLU A 24 -5.72 5.03 10.67
N ASP A 25 -4.91 5.01 11.72
CA ASP A 25 -3.63 4.32 11.67
C ASP A 25 -3.86 2.81 11.63
N VAL A 26 -2.91 2.11 11.01
CA VAL A 26 -2.91 0.65 10.97
C VAL A 26 -2.70 0.14 12.39
N HIS A 27 -3.51 -0.83 12.81
CA HIS A 27 -3.40 -1.37 14.16
C HIS A 27 -2.02 -2.02 14.37
N GLU A 28 -1.39 -1.81 15.52
CA GLU A 28 0.00 -2.25 15.76
C GLU A 28 0.24 -3.76 15.64
N ALA A 29 -0.82 -4.56 15.82
CA ALA A 29 -0.78 -6.01 15.62
C ALA A 29 -0.79 -6.44 14.14
N ASP A 30 -1.17 -5.55 13.22
CA ASP A 30 -1.26 -5.85 11.79
C ASP A 30 0.09 -5.61 11.12
N THR A 31 0.34 -6.32 10.02
CA THR A 31 1.57 -6.13 9.23
C THR A 31 1.25 -5.84 7.77
N LEU A 32 2.02 -4.91 7.20
CA LEU A 32 1.97 -4.53 5.80
C LEU A 32 3.34 -4.81 5.16
N GLU A 33 3.37 -5.64 4.13
CA GLU A 33 4.59 -5.94 3.39
C GLU A 33 4.44 -5.53 1.92
N TYR A 34 5.41 -4.76 1.45
CA TYR A 34 5.58 -4.47 0.03
C TYR A 34 7.07 -4.53 -0.31
N PRO A 35 7.48 -5.15 -1.42
CA PRO A 35 8.90 -5.32 -1.76
C PRO A 35 9.64 -4.01 -2.10
N ARG A 36 8.99 -2.84 -2.03
CA ARG A 36 9.57 -1.53 -2.38
C ARG A 36 9.07 -0.44 -1.44
N SER A 37 9.69 0.73 -1.49
CA SER A 37 9.27 1.91 -0.72
C SER A 37 8.17 2.73 -1.39
N ALA A 38 8.01 2.65 -2.71
CA ALA A 38 7.06 3.46 -3.45
C ALA A 38 6.60 2.81 -4.76
N ILE A 39 5.48 3.33 -5.28
CA ILE A 39 4.98 3.08 -6.64
C ILE A 39 4.86 4.41 -7.36
N THR A 40 5.33 4.46 -8.60
CA THR A 40 5.17 5.64 -9.46
C THR A 40 4.29 5.31 -10.66
N PHE A 41 3.21 6.07 -10.80
CA PHE A 41 2.31 6.01 -11.94
C PHE A 41 2.70 7.06 -12.98
N ARG A 42 2.56 6.71 -14.25
CA ARG A 42 2.61 7.63 -15.39
C ARG A 42 1.25 8.34 -15.53
N PRO A 43 1.18 9.46 -16.28
CA PRO A 43 -0.09 10.17 -16.50
C PRO A 43 -1.20 9.33 -17.14
N ASP A 44 -0.86 8.26 -17.86
CA ASP A 44 -1.80 7.31 -18.46
C ASP A 44 -2.27 6.20 -17.48
N GLY A 45 -1.86 6.30 -16.21
CA GLY A 45 -2.16 5.32 -15.17
C GLY A 45 -1.29 4.06 -15.20
N SER A 46 -0.38 3.90 -16.16
CA SER A 46 0.56 2.77 -16.17
C SER A 46 1.70 2.94 -15.16
N LEU A 47 2.38 1.86 -14.79
CA LEU A 47 3.53 1.93 -13.89
C LEU A 47 4.78 2.42 -14.62
N ASN A 48 5.54 3.30 -13.96
CA ASN A 48 6.84 3.75 -14.45
C ASN A 48 7.96 2.78 -14.02
N GLY A 49 8.51 2.00 -14.95
CA GLY A 49 9.77 1.26 -14.78
C GLY A 49 9.70 -0.14 -14.14
N PHE A 50 8.54 -0.65 -13.71
CA PHE A 50 8.48 -1.92 -12.94
C PHE A 50 7.42 -2.92 -13.42
N GLN A 51 7.80 -4.20 -13.42
CA GLN A 51 6.87 -5.32 -13.50
C GLN A 51 6.19 -5.50 -12.12
N ASN A 52 4.89 -5.27 -12.09
CA ASN A 52 3.88 -5.69 -11.09
C ASN A 52 4.32 -5.77 -9.61
N GLY A 53 3.66 -5.04 -8.71
CA GLY A 53 3.86 -5.17 -7.27
C GLY A 53 2.63 -5.77 -6.57
N THR A 54 2.85 -6.62 -5.57
CA THR A 54 1.81 -7.13 -4.68
C THR A 54 2.10 -6.71 -3.25
N PHE A 55 1.20 -5.93 -2.66
CA PHE A 55 1.16 -5.60 -1.24
C PHE A 55 0.43 -6.72 -0.49
N ILE A 56 0.95 -7.10 0.66
CA ILE A 56 0.32 -8.07 1.55
C ILE A 56 -0.05 -7.35 2.84
N TYR A 57 -1.31 -7.49 3.23
CA TYR A 57 -1.82 -7.07 4.53
C TYR A 57 -2.19 -8.31 5.34
N CYS A 58 -1.63 -8.42 6.54
CA CYS A 58 -1.98 -9.47 7.49
C CYS A 58 -2.61 -8.83 8.73
N PRO A 59 -3.89 -9.09 9.02
CA PRO A 59 -4.48 -8.67 10.29
C PRO A 59 -3.92 -9.53 11.42
N ASN A 60 -3.57 -8.92 12.55
CA ASN A 60 -3.07 -9.58 13.75
C ASN A 60 -2.04 -10.68 13.46
N SER A 61 -0.85 -10.28 13.03
CA SER A 61 0.25 -11.14 12.58
C SER A 61 0.70 -12.20 13.61
N ASP A 62 0.43 -11.98 14.89
CA ASP A 62 0.71 -12.94 15.96
C ASP A 62 -0.30 -14.10 16.01
N LYS A 63 -1.54 -13.85 15.58
CA LYS A 63 -2.58 -14.89 15.44
C LYS A 63 -2.36 -15.64 14.14
N ALA A 64 -1.79 -16.83 14.26
CA ALA A 64 -1.81 -17.81 13.17
C ALA A 64 -3.26 -18.06 12.73
N ASP A 65 -3.44 -18.27 11.42
CA ASP A 65 -4.67 -18.73 10.75
C ASP A 65 -5.63 -17.67 10.17
N LEU A 66 -5.38 -16.38 10.36
CA LEU A 66 -6.17 -15.35 9.67
C LEU A 66 -5.78 -15.24 8.18
N GLU A 67 -6.78 -15.22 7.30
CA GLU A 67 -6.56 -14.85 5.90
C GLU A 67 -6.12 -13.38 5.80
N GLY A 68 -5.12 -13.14 4.97
CA GLY A 68 -4.68 -11.79 4.62
C GLY A 68 -5.36 -11.26 3.37
N LEU A 69 -4.98 -10.03 3.00
CA LEU A 69 -5.31 -9.43 1.72
C LEU A 69 -4.05 -9.23 0.88
N ALA A 70 -4.16 -9.55 -0.41
CA ALA A 70 -3.16 -9.26 -1.42
C ALA A 70 -3.71 -8.22 -2.40
N LEU A 71 -3.06 -7.06 -2.46
CA LEU A 71 -3.34 -6.00 -3.43
C LEU A 71 -2.25 -6.01 -4.50
N SER A 72 -2.59 -6.38 -5.73
CA SER A 72 -1.67 -6.40 -6.86
C SER A 72 -1.94 -5.25 -7.82
N VAL A 73 -0.88 -4.60 -8.29
CA VAL A 73 -0.94 -3.59 -9.36
C VAL A 73 -0.24 -4.15 -10.60
N SER A 74 -0.93 -4.20 -11.74
CA SER A 74 -0.32 -4.61 -13.01
C SER A 74 0.52 -3.50 -13.63
N GLN A 75 1.37 -3.85 -14.61
CA GLN A 75 2.11 -2.88 -15.44
C GLN A 75 1.22 -1.78 -16.04
N THR A 76 -0.02 -2.11 -16.40
CA THR A 76 -1.01 -1.18 -16.97
C THR A 76 -1.74 -0.35 -15.92
N GLY A 77 -1.36 -0.44 -14.65
CA GLY A 77 -2.02 0.27 -13.54
C GLY A 77 -3.27 -0.38 -12.99
N ARG A 78 -3.64 -1.59 -13.44
CA ARG A 78 -4.86 -2.25 -12.96
C ARG A 78 -4.61 -2.78 -11.55
N ILE A 79 -5.43 -2.31 -10.60
CA ILE A 79 -5.42 -2.73 -9.21
C ILE A 79 -6.41 -3.89 -9.00
N ARG A 80 -6.02 -4.91 -8.25
CA ARG A 80 -6.87 -6.03 -7.82
C ARG A 80 -6.59 -6.39 -6.37
N ILE A 81 -7.65 -6.66 -5.61
CA ILE A 81 -7.58 -7.13 -4.24
C ILE A 81 -8.12 -8.56 -4.19
N LYS A 82 -7.45 -9.45 -3.44
CA LYS A 82 -7.85 -10.84 -3.20
C LYS A 82 -7.46 -11.28 -1.79
N SER A 83 -8.04 -12.37 -1.29
CA SER A 83 -7.51 -13.05 -0.10
C SER A 83 -6.15 -13.70 -0.38
N THR A 84 -5.37 -13.93 0.69
CA THR A 84 -4.10 -14.65 0.63
C THR A 84 -3.86 -15.46 1.91
N ASP A 85 -3.24 -16.62 1.75
CA ASP A 85 -2.79 -17.53 2.79
C ASP A 85 -1.40 -17.17 3.35
N LYS A 86 -0.74 -16.13 2.83
CA LYS A 86 0.62 -15.73 3.27
C LYS A 86 0.74 -15.35 4.74
N CYS A 87 -0.37 -15.00 5.38
CA CYS A 87 -0.43 -14.65 6.79
C CYS A 87 -0.59 -15.88 7.71
N GLN A 88 -0.88 -17.04 7.12
CA GLN A 88 -1.06 -18.30 7.84
C GLN A 88 0.31 -18.98 7.97
N LYS A 89 0.70 -19.33 9.20
CA LYS A 89 1.96 -20.05 9.44
C LYS A 89 1.82 -21.47 8.86
N LYS A 90 2.75 -21.86 7.99
CA LYS A 90 2.80 -23.20 7.39
C LYS A 90 3.19 -24.28 8.39
#